data_AF-A0A416AAT8-F1
#
_entry.id   AF-A0A416AAT8-F1
#
_cell.length_a   1.000
_cell.length_b   1.000
_cell.length_c   1.000
_cell.angle_alpha   90.00
_cell.angle_beta   90.00
_cell.angle_gamma   90.00
#
_symmetry.space_group_name_H-M   'P 1'
#
loop_
_entity.id
_entity.type
_entity.pdbx_description
1 polymer ?
#
loop_
_entity_poly.entity_id
_entity_poly.type
_entity_poly.pdbx_seq_one_letter_code
_entity_poly.pdbx_strand_id
1 'polypeptide(L)' 'MKGIILTLLSPFMAVFALAGCQTIEWCTNKNIPVPWQAWALLAVVTIYIILCALMPQKEYDKIDHFFKKLEDEE' A
#
# COMPACT_ATOMS: atom_id res chain seq x y z
N MET A 1 16.10 0.37 5.96
CA MET A 1 15.33 -0.88 6.15
C MET A 1 13.83 -0.59 6.14
N LYS A 2 13.34 0.38 6.92
CA LYS A 2 11.91 0.75 6.92
C LYS A 2 11.42 1.22 5.55
N GLY A 3 12.19 2.02 4.82
CA GLY A 3 11.83 2.45 3.46
C GLY A 3 11.70 1.29 2.49
N ILE A 4 12.69 0.39 2.44
CA ILE A 4 12.69 -0.80 1.56
C ILE A 4 11.48 -1.70 1.85
N ILE A 5 11.16 -1.95 3.13
CA ILE A 5 9.99 -2.75 3.52
C ILE A 5 8.69 -2.08 3.06
N LEU A 6 8.57 -0.75 3.21
CA LEU A 6 7.41 0.00 2.73
C LEU A 6 7.29 -0.08 1.20
N THR A 7 8.39 0.00 0.47
CA THR A 7 8.40 -0.15 -0.99
C THR A 7 7.96 -1.56 -1.42
N LEU A 8 8.46 -2.61 -0.77
CA LEU A 8 8.05 -3.99 -1.05
C LEU A 8 6.58 -4.26 -0.71
N LEU A 9 6.01 -3.54 0.27
CA LEU A 9 4.58 -3.63 0.62
C LEU A 9 3.66 -2.88 -0.35
N SER A 10 4.18 -1.97 -1.18
CA SER A 10 3.42 -1.18 -2.16
C SER A 10 2.44 -2.00 -3.00
N PRO A 11 2.86 -3.09 -3.69
CA PRO A 11 1.94 -3.88 -4.52
C PRO A 11 0.80 -4.51 -3.70
N PHE A 12 1.07 -4.94 -2.46
CA PHE A 12 0.04 -5.49 -1.58
C PHE A 12 -0.99 -4.44 -1.17
N MET A 13 -0.53 -3.21 -0.89
CA MET A 13 -1.40 -2.10 -0.53
C MET A 13 -2.29 -1.68 -1.70
N ALA A 14 -1.78 -1.74 -2.93
CA ALA A 14 -2.59 -1.52 -4.14
C ALA A 14 -3.70 -2.56 -4.28
N VAL A 15 -3.38 -3.85 -4.06
CA VAL A 15 -4.38 -4.93 -4.08
C VAL A 15 -5.43 -4.73 -2.99
N PHE A 16 -5.03 -4.32 -1.78
CA PHE A 16 -5.95 -4.07 -0.67
C PHE A 16 -6.87 -2.88 -0.94
N ALA A 17 -6.37 -1.82 -1.57
CA ALA A 17 -7.18 -0.67 -1.98
C ALA A 17 -8.26 -1.10 -2.98
N LEU A 18 -7.87 -1.84 -4.02
CA LEU A 18 -8.79 -2.35 -5.03
C LEU A 18 -9.82 -3.29 -4.43
N ALA A 19 -9.40 -4.24 -3.58
CA ALA A 19 -10.28 -5.19 -2.94
C ALA A 19 -11.30 -4.51 -2.02
N GLY A 20 -10.87 -3.51 -1.23
CA GLY A 20 -11.76 -2.72 -0.38
C GLY A 20 -12.82 -1.98 -1.20
N CYS A 21 -12.40 -1.24 -2.22
CA CYS A 21 -13.31 -0.51 -3.11
C CYS A 21 -14.29 -1.43 -3.84
N GLN A 22 -13.79 -2.53 -4.44
CA GLN A 22 -14.62 -3.49 -5.16
C GLN A 22 -15.65 -4.15 -4.25
N THR A 23 -15.28 -4.45 -3.00
CA THR A 23 -16.21 -5.03 -2.02
C THR A 23 -17.32 -4.05 -1.64
N ILE A 24 -16.97 -2.78 -1.41
CA ILE A 24 -17.97 -1.73 -1.11
C ILE A 24 -18.92 -1.54 -2.29
N GLU A 25 -18.37 -1.44 -3.50
CA GLU A 25 -19.16 -1.28 -4.73
C GLU A 25 -20.11 -2.46 -4.94
N TRP A 26 -19.60 -3.69 -4.81
CA TRP A 26 -20.41 -4.89 -4.96
C TRP A 26 -21.53 -4.97 -3.92
N CYS A 27 -21.23 -4.70 -2.65
CA CYS A 27 -22.24 -4.70 -1.58
C CYS A 27 -23.31 -3.62 -1.80
N THR A 28 -22.90 -2.42 -2.21
CA THR A 28 -23.81 -1.31 -2.51
C THR A 28 -24.72 -1.65 -3.67
N ASN A 29 -24.17 -2.21 -4.75
CA ASN A 29 -24.93 -2.64 -5.93
C ASN A 29 -25.93 -3.77 -5.62
N LYS A 30 -25.62 -4.62 -4.64
CA LYS A 30 -26.48 -5.73 -4.21
C LYS A 30 -27.44 -5.36 -3.09
N ASN A 31 -27.44 -4.12 -2.59
CA ASN A 31 -28.20 -3.67 -1.42
C ASN A 31 -27.99 -4.57 -0.17
N ILE A 32 -26.76 -5.02 0.04
CA ILE A 32 -26.38 -5.81 1.22
C ILE A 32 -25.47 -4.97 2.12
N PRO A 33 -25.46 -5.23 3.45
CA PRO A 33 -24.58 -4.52 4.35
C PRO A 33 -23.11 -4.73 3.96
N VAL A 34 -22.36 -3.64 3.89
CA VAL A 34 -20.92 -3.67 3.65
C VAL A 34 -20.23 -4.28 4.87
N PRO A 35 -19.40 -5.32 4.70
CA PRO A 35 -18.63 -5.88 5.81
C PRO A 35 -17.64 -4.85 6.35
N TRP A 36 -17.54 -4.73 7.67
CA TRP A 36 -16.64 -3.77 8.32
C TRP A 36 -15.16 -3.98 7.92
N GLN A 37 -14.80 -5.19 7.52
CA GLN A 37 -13.48 -5.55 7.00
C GLN A 37 -13.08 -4.76 5.75
N ALA A 38 -14.03 -4.40 4.89
CA ALA A 38 -13.74 -3.58 3.70
C ALA A 38 -13.29 -2.17 4.10
N TRP A 39 -13.92 -1.58 5.12
CA TRP A 39 -13.51 -0.31 5.69
C TRP A 39 -12.16 -0.41 6.41
N ALA A 40 -11.92 -1.51 7.12
CA ALA A 40 -10.63 -1.77 7.78
C ALA A 40 -9.48 -1.87 6.77
N LEU A 41 -9.68 -2.53 5.63
CA LEU A 41 -8.70 -2.59 4.55
C LEU A 41 -8.34 -1.20 4.02
N LEU A 42 -9.34 -0.36 3.75
CA LEU A 42 -9.10 1.01 3.29
C LEU A 42 -8.42 1.89 4.35
N ALA A 43 -8.74 1.69 5.63
CA ALA A 43 -8.07 2.38 6.72
C ALA A 43 -6.57 2.01 6.80
N VAL A 44 -6.23 0.73 6.65
CA VAL A 44 -4.82 0.27 6.63
C VAL A 44 -4.06 0.87 5.45
N VAL A 45 -4.66 0.91 4.26
CA VAL A 45 -4.04 1.55 3.08
C VAL A 45 -3.82 3.04 3.33
N THR A 46 -4.77 3.72 3.96
CA THR A 46 -4.65 5.15 4.29
C THR A 46 -3.49 5.41 5.25
N ILE A 47 -3.35 4.59 6.30
CA ILE A 47 -2.23 4.67 7.24
C ILE A 47 -0.90 4.44 6.51
N TYR A 48 -0.84 3.45 5.61
CA TYR A 48 0.34 3.17 4.80
C TYR A 48 0.74 4.39 3.94
N ILE A 49 -0.22 5.03 3.27
CA ILE A 49 0.04 6.24 2.45
C ILE A 49 0.63 7.36 3.31
N ILE A 50 0.08 7.59 4.52
CA ILE A 50 0.59 8.60 5.45
C ILE A 50 2.02 8.27 5.88
N LEU A 51 2.32 7.01 6.18
CA LEU A 51 3.68 6.58 6.54
C LEU A 51 4.68 6.79 5.39
N CYS A 52 4.26 6.55 4.15
CA CYS A 52 5.05 6.85 2.97
C CYS A 52 5.27 8.36 2.80
N ALA A 53 4.24 9.19 2.99
CA ALA A 53 4.34 10.65 2.87
C ALA A 53 5.24 11.29 3.95
N LEU A 54 5.30 10.68 5.14
CA LEU A 54 6.17 11.13 6.25
C LEU A 54 7.59 10.56 6.18
N MET A 55 7.93 9.82 5.12
CA MET A 55 9.22 9.17 5.02
C MET A 55 10.34 10.20 4.82
N PRO A 56 11.43 10.17 5.63
CA PRO A 56 12.53 11.11 5.49
C PRO A 56 13.30 10.84 4.19
N GLN A 57 13.79 11.91 3.55
CA GLN A 57 14.50 11.86 2.25
C GLN A 57 15.68 10.87 2.24
N LYS A 58 16.37 10.72 3.36
CA LYS A 58 17.45 9.74 3.56
C LYS A 58 17.03 8.27 3.35
N GLU A 59 15.76 7.92 3.59
CA GLU A 59 15.26 6.57 3.28
C GLU A 59 14.97 6.39 1.79
N TYR A 60 14.60 7.45 1.06
CA TYR A 60 14.49 7.42 -0.40
C TYR A 60 15.84 7.19 -1.06
N ASP A 61 16.90 7.86 -0.60
CA ASP A 61 18.27 7.65 -1.13
C ASP A 61 18.74 6.19 -0.92
N LYS A 62 18.34 5.55 0.18
CA LYS A 62 18.64 4.13 0.44
C LYS A 62 17.85 3.20 -0.49
N ILE A 63 16.61 3.56 -0.82
CA ILE A 63 15.80 2.80 -1.77
C ILE A 63 16.41 2.91 -3.17
N ASP A 64 16.78 4.12 -3.61
CA ASP A 64 17.42 4.35 -4.90
C ASP A 64 18.75 3.58 -5.03
N HIS A 65 19.59 3.62 -3.99
CA HIS A 65 20.83 2.86 -3.98
C HIS A 65 20.61 1.33 -4.00
N PHE A 66 19.54 0.84 -3.36
CA PHE A 66 19.18 -0.58 -3.38
C PHE A 66 18.71 -1.04 -4.77
N PHE A 67 17.90 -0.24 -5.47
CA PHE A 67 17.47 -0.55 -6.83
C PHE A 67 18.63 -0.49 -7.82
N LYS A 68 19.50 0.52 -7.76
CA LYS A 68 20.72 0.58 -8.59
C LYS A 68 21.60 -0.64 -8.39
N LYS A 69 21.77 -1.07 -7.14
CA LYS A 69 22.54 -2.28 -6.85
C LYS A 69 21.91 -3.55 -7.45
N LEU A 70 20.58 -3.68 -7.44
CA LEU A 70 19.90 -4.81 -8.07
C LEU A 70 20.04 -4.78 -9.60
N GLU A 71 20.02 -3.60 -10.21
CA GLU A 71 20.20 -3.39 -11.64
C GLU A 71 21.64 -3.69 -12.09
N ASP A 72 22.64 -3.34 -11.27
CA ASP A 72 24.06 -3.65 -11.52
C ASP A 72 24.43 -5.14 -11.28
N GLU A 73 23.60 -5.90 -10.57
CA GLU A 73 23.79 -7.35 -10.31
C GLU A 73 23.11 -8.25 -11.39
N GLU A 74 22.39 -7.66 -12.37
CA GLU A 74 21.74 -8.33 -13.51
C GLU A 74 22.57 -8.21 -14.81
#